data_AF-A0A5R9L8Y9-F1
#
_entry.id   AF-A0A5R9L8Y9-F1
#
_cell.length_a   1.000
_cell.length_b   1.000
_cell.length_c   1.000
_cell.angle_alpha   90.00
_cell.angle_beta   90.00
_cell.angle_gamma   90.00
#
_symmetry.space_group_name_H-M   'P 1'
#
loop_
_entity.id
_entity.type
_entity.pdbx_description
1 polymer ?
#
loop_
_entity_poly.entity_id
_entity_poly.type
_entity_poly.pdbx_seq_one_letter_code
_entity_poly.pdbx_strand_id
1 'polypeptide(L)' 'MDAVPGRLNQMFVKIDRTGIFYGQCREICGANHRFMPITIEVVNLKTYNT' A
#
# COMPACT_ATOMS: atom_id res chain seq x y z
N MET A 1 -6.93 -0.07 6.65
CA MET A 1 -6.79 -1.35 7.35
C MET A 1 -5.55 -1.23 8.21
N ASP A 2 -5.66 -1.62 9.47
CA ASP A 2 -4.60 -1.40 10.45
C ASP A 2 -3.63 -2.58 10.46
N ALA A 3 -2.36 -2.28 10.71
CA ALA A 3 -1.31 -3.28 10.88
C ALA A 3 -1.16 -3.61 12.37
N VAL A 4 -1.88 -4.63 12.85
CA VAL A 4 -1.90 -5.03 14.26
C VAL A 4 -1.00 -6.25 14.48
N PRO A 5 0.01 -6.20 15.37
CA PRO A 5 0.87 -7.33 15.66
C PRO A 5 0.08 -8.57 16.09
N GLY A 6 0.41 -9.74 15.52
CA GLY A 6 -0.25 -11.01 15.84
C GLY A 6 -1.63 -11.22 15.19
N ARG A 7 -2.12 -10.28 14.37
CA ARG A 7 -3.38 -10.41 13.65
C ARG A 7 -3.18 -10.33 12.14
N LEU A 8 -3.64 -11.35 11.41
CA LEU A 8 -3.69 -11.33 9.95
C LEU A 8 -4.98 -10.68 9.46
N ASN A 9 -4.80 -9.58 8.75
CA ASN A 9 -5.84 -8.69 8.29
C ASN A 9 -5.82 -8.70 6.74
N GLN A 10 -6.96 -8.93 6.09
CA GLN A 10 -7.08 -8.98 4.62
C GLN A 10 -7.96 -7.84 4.08
N MET A 11 -7.54 -7.24 2.96
CA MET A 11 -8.36 -6.33 2.17
C MET A 11 -8.23 -6.65 0.68
N PHE A 12 -9.26 -6.31 -0.10
CA PHE A 12 -9.25 -6.45 -1.55
C PHE A 12 -9.03 -5.09 -2.20
N VAL A 13 -8.19 -5.05 -3.23
CA VAL A 13 -7.91 -3.85 -4.02
C VAL A 13 -8.08 -4.21 -5.48
N LYS A 14 -8.95 -3.45 -6.18
CA LYS A 14 -9.12 -3.50 -7.62
C LYS A 14 -8.94 -2.09 -8.15
N ILE A 15 -8.02 -1.91 -9.11
CA ILE A 15 -7.70 -0.61 -9.70
C ILE A 15 -7.91 -0.73 -11.20
N ASP A 16 -8.83 0.06 -11.74
CA ASP A 16 -9.26 -0.05 -13.15
C ASP A 16 -8.39 0.78 -14.12
N ARG A 17 -7.38 1.50 -13.61
CA ARG A 17 -6.49 2.34 -14.41
C ARG A 17 -5.02 2.18 -14.01
N THR A 18 -4.13 2.17 -14.98
CA THR A 18 -2.68 2.17 -14.73
C THR A 18 -2.23 3.49 -14.11
N GLY A 19 -1.14 3.46 -13.35
CA GLY A 19 -0.55 4.65 -12.72
C GLY A 19 0.09 4.38 -11.37
N ILE A 20 0.58 5.45 -10.74
CA ILE A 20 1.20 5.41 -9.41
C ILE A 20 0.25 6.03 -8.39
N PHE A 21 0.00 5.31 -7.30
CA PHE A 21 -0.87 5.72 -6.21
C PHE A 21 -0.07 5.82 -4.93
N TYR A 22 -0.31 6.87 -4.14
CA TYR A 22 0.42 7.15 -2.91
C TYR A 22 -0.49 7.04 -1.69
N GLY A 23 0.07 6.49 -0.62
CA GLY A 23 -0.53 6.42 0.71
C GLY A 23 0.47 6.84 1.78
N GLN A 24 -0.04 7.04 2.99
CA GLN A 24 0.75 7.34 4.19
C GLN A 24 0.25 6.45 5.32
N CYS A 25 1.12 6.18 6.28
CA CYS A 25 0.70 5.57 7.54
C CYS A 25 -0.36 6.45 8.22
N ARG A 26 -1.40 5.85 8.80
CA ARG A 26 -2.53 6.55 9.44
C ARG A 26 -2.73 6.23 10.92
N GLU A 27 -1.81 5.47 11.51
CA GLU A 27 -1.79 5.16 12.94
C GLU A 27 -0.44 5.54 13.54
N ILE A 28 -0.43 6.33 14.62
CA ILE A 28 0.80 6.84 15.22
C ILE A 28 1.68 5.65 15.69
N CYS A 29 2.86 5.50 15.09
CA CYS A 29 3.69 4.30 15.29
C CYS A 29 5.13 4.59 15.74
N GLY A 30 5.44 5.84 16.10
CA GLY A 30 6.75 6.25 16.61
C GLY A 30 7.27 7.52 15.94
N ALA A 31 8.54 7.88 16.22
CA ALA A 31 9.15 9.14 15.76
C ALA A 31 9.13 9.32 14.23
N ASN A 32 9.23 8.22 13.49
CA ASN A 32 9.25 8.24 12.03
C ASN A 32 7.88 8.02 11.37
N HIS A 33 6.79 8.13 12.12
CA HIS A 33 5.43 7.88 11.64
C HIS A 33 5.08 8.64 10.33
N ARG A 34 5.60 9.87 10.16
CA ARG A 34 5.38 10.68 8.95
C ARG A 34 6.26 10.29 7.75
N PHE A 35 7.34 9.55 7.97
CA PHE A 35 8.37 9.29 6.97
C PHE A 35 8.30 7.87 6.37
N MET A 36 7.13 7.23 6.46
CA MET A 36 6.87 5.89 5.94
C MET A 36 5.74 5.91 4.89
N PRO A 37 6.02 6.37 3.66
CA PRO A 37 5.04 6.37 2.59
C PRO A 37 4.74 4.97 2.06
N ILE A 38 3.60 4.81 1.40
CA ILE A 38 3.22 3.62 0.63
C ILE A 38 3.08 4.05 -0.83
N THR A 39 3.69 3.30 -1.75
CA THR A 39 3.55 3.52 -3.20
C THR A 39 3.03 2.25 -3.85
N ILE A 40 1.99 2.38 -4.67
CA ILE A 40 1.43 1.28 -5.46
C ILE A 40 1.57 1.66 -6.92
N GLU A 41 2.35 0.89 -7.67
CA GLU A 41 2.44 1.01 -9.11
C GLU A 41 1.52 -0.02 -9.77
N VAL A 42 0.55 0.47 -10.55
CA VAL A 42 -0.38 -0.37 -11.30
C VAL A 42 0.01 -0.36 -12.75
N VAL A 43 0.46 -1.51 -13.23
CA VAL A 43 0.89 -1.75 -14.60
C VAL A 43 0.05 -2.84 -15.25
N ASN A 44 0.13 -2.95 -16.58
CA ASN A 44 -0.49 -4.05 -17.31
C ASN A 44 0.26 -5.37 -17.03
N LEU A 45 -0.43 -6.50 -17.20
CA LEU A 45 0.11 -7.83 -16.91
C LEU A 45 1.42 -8.14 -17.65
N LYS A 46 1.57 -7.66 -18.88
CA LYS A 46 2.81 -7.82 -19.65
C LYS A 46 4.01 -7.16 -18.96
N THR A 47 3.84 -5.94 -18.48
CA THR A 47 4.88 -5.18 -17.78
C THR A 47 5.19 -5.79 -16.41
N TYR A 48 4.18 -6.29 -15.70
CA TYR A 48 4.37 -6.97 -14.42
C TYR A 48 5.17 -8.28 -14.54
N ASN A 49 4.98 -9.02 -15.63
CA ASN A 49 5.59 -10.33 -15.87
C ASN A 49 6.96 -10.27 -16.57
N THR A 50 7.45 -9.08 -16.90
CA THR A 50 8.77 -8.88 -17.53
C THR A 50 9.77 -8.49 -16.46
#